data_AF-A0A5S3NCL9-F1
#
_entry.id   AF-A0A5S3NCL9-F1
#
_cell.length_a   1.000
_cell.length_b   1.000
_cell.length_c   1.000
_cell.angle_alpha   90.00
_cell.angle_beta   90.00
_cell.angle_gamma   90.00
#
_symmetry.space_group_name_H-M   'P 1'
#
loop_
_entity.id
_entity.type
_entity.pdbx_description
1 polymer ?
#
loop_
_entity_poly.entity_id
_entity_poly.type
_entity_poly.pdbx_seq_one_letter_code
_entity_poly.pdbx_strand_id
1 'polypeptide(L)'
;MENYIENTAYKKAANNVKKIKNFYNHLQLFVIVMFAVVLFYGTIITFFEARISNLNSLKWIKANIWINALLWFFGLIIHGIYVFKFKTDFMDKWEQKKVEEIMKKNKK
;
A
#
# COMPACT_ATOMS: atom_id res chain seq x y z
N MET A 1 29.89 7.69 20.58
CA MET A 1 28.56 7.07 20.81
C MET A 1 27.45 7.89 20.16
N GLU A 2 27.45 9.22 20.29
CA GLU A 2 26.52 10.14 19.60
C GLU A 2 26.43 9.92 18.08
N ASN A 3 27.57 9.86 17.39
CA ASN A 3 27.60 9.70 15.93
C ASN A 3 26.93 8.39 15.44
N TYR A 4 26.94 7.33 16.27
CA TYR A 4 26.28 6.06 15.97
C TYR A 4 24.75 6.14 16.15
N ILE A 5 24.29 6.86 17.18
CA ILE A 5 22.88 7.09 17.44
C ILE A 5 22.27 8.00 16.36
N GLU A 6 23.01 9.03 15.95
CA GLU A 6 22.62 9.92 14.86
C GLU A 6 22.50 9.16 13.52
N ASN A 7 23.46 8.27 13.22
CA ASN A 7 23.43 7.44 12.00
C ASN A 7 22.23 6.47 11.97
N THR A 8 21.85 5.91 13.12
CA THR A 8 20.72 4.96 13.22
C THR A 8 19.37 5.68 13.12
N ALA A 9 19.21 6.84 13.77
CA ALA A 9 18.04 7.69 13.63
C ALA A 9 17.84 8.17 12.18
N TYR A 10 18.93 8.64 11.53
CA TYR A 10 18.91 9.03 10.12
C TYR A 10 18.50 7.87 9.21
N LYS A 11 19.08 6.67 9.40
CA LYS A 11 18.71 5.48 8.62
C LYS A 11 17.24 5.11 8.79
N LYS A 12 16.69 5.18 10.02
CA LYS A 12 15.26 4.91 10.28
C LYS A 12 14.37 5.91 9.55
N ALA A 13 14.69 7.19 9.60
CA ALA A 13 13.99 8.24 8.86
C ALA A 13 14.07 8.04 7.33
N ALA A 14 15.24 7.72 6.79
CA ALA A 14 15.43 7.46 5.36
C ALA A 14 14.63 6.25 4.87
N ASN A 15 14.62 5.15 5.64
CA ASN A 15 13.86 3.95 5.28
C ASN A 15 12.35 4.22 5.28
N ASN A 16 11.91 5.08 6.19
CA ASN A 16 10.52 5.51 6.27
C ASN A 16 10.10 6.34 5.05
N VAL A 17 10.91 7.31 4.65
CA VAL A 17 10.67 8.10 3.43
C VAL A 17 10.62 7.18 2.21
N LYS A 18 11.51 6.18 2.15
CA LYS A 18 11.53 5.18 1.07
C LYS A 18 10.23 4.36 1.01
N LYS A 19 9.70 3.90 2.15
CA LYS A 19 8.41 3.16 2.21
C LYS A 19 7.25 4.02 1.70
N ILE A 20 7.17 5.27 2.14
CA ILE A 20 6.13 6.22 1.70
C ILE A 20 6.24 6.49 0.19
N LYS A 21 7.46 6.74 -0.32
CA LYS A 21 7.71 6.93 -1.75
C LYS A 21 7.26 5.72 -2.57
N ASN A 22 7.59 4.51 -2.11
CA ASN A 22 7.17 3.28 -2.78
C ASN A 22 5.65 3.11 -2.79
N PHE A 23 4.95 3.48 -1.70
CA PHE A 23 3.49 3.48 -1.66
C PHE A 23 2.89 4.45 -2.70
N TYR A 24 3.43 5.66 -2.81
CA TYR A 24 2.97 6.62 -3.83
C TYR A 24 3.19 6.13 -5.26
N ASN A 25 4.30 5.44 -5.54
CA ASN A 25 4.50 4.81 -6.85
C ASN A 25 3.45 3.73 -7.13
N HIS A 26 3.10 2.92 -6.13
CA HIS A 26 2.06 1.90 -6.26
C HIS A 26 0.66 2.54 -6.45
N LEU A 27 0.36 3.59 -5.68
CA LEU A 27 -0.87 4.37 -5.80
C LEU A 27 -0.99 5.01 -7.19
N GLN A 28 0.09 5.61 -7.70
CA GLN A 28 0.12 6.21 -9.03
C GLN A 28 -0.18 5.17 -10.11
N LEU A 29 0.47 4.01 -10.06
CA LEU A 29 0.21 2.92 -11.01
C LEU A 29 -1.24 2.43 -10.92
N PHE A 30 -1.78 2.28 -9.70
CA PHE A 30 -3.18 1.91 -9.50
C PHE A 30 -4.13 2.90 -10.15
N VAL A 31 -3.91 4.21 -9.96
CA VAL A 31 -4.75 5.27 -10.56
C VAL A 31 -4.68 5.23 -12.08
N ILE A 32 -3.48 5.09 -12.66
CA ILE A 32 -3.28 5.01 -14.11
C ILE A 32 -4.02 3.80 -14.70
N VAL A 33 -3.86 2.63 -14.09
CA VAL A 33 -4.52 1.39 -14.55
C VAL A 33 -6.03 1.51 -14.40
N MET A 34 -6.52 2.04 -13.28
CA MET A 34 -7.96 2.19 -13.06
C MET A 34 -8.59 3.18 -14.05
N PHE A 35 -7.89 4.27 -14.35
CA PHE A 35 -8.32 5.22 -15.37
C PHE A 35 -8.38 4.56 -16.75
N ALA A 36 -7.38 3.76 -17.13
CA ALA A 36 -7.40 2.99 -18.36
C ALA A 36 -8.59 2.00 -18.40
N VAL A 37 -8.84 1.27 -17.31
CA VAL A 37 -9.98 0.34 -17.23
C VAL A 37 -11.31 1.07 -17.45
N VAL A 38 -11.50 2.24 -16.82
CA VAL A 38 -12.73 3.04 -16.97
C VAL A 38 -12.86 3.57 -18.39
N LEU A 39 -11.79 4.13 -18.97
CA LEU A 39 -11.81 4.68 -20.33
C LEU A 39 -12.08 3.61 -21.39
N PHE A 40 -11.42 2.45 -21.27
CA PHE A 40 -11.54 1.37 -22.25
C PHE A 40 -12.66 0.38 -21.92
N TYR A 41 -13.42 0.58 -20.84
CA TYR A 41 -14.48 -0.33 -20.40
C TYR A 41 -15.47 -0.66 -21.53
N GLY A 42 -15.97 0.36 -22.23
CA GLY A 42 -16.90 0.18 -23.34
C GLY A 42 -16.32 -0.70 -24.44
N THR A 43 -15.10 -0.40 -24.90
CA THR A 43 -14.39 -1.18 -25.92
C THR A 43 -14.16 -2.63 -25.48
N ILE A 44 -13.76 -2.85 -24.23
CA ILE A 44 -13.57 -4.19 -23.65
C ILE A 44 -14.88 -4.98 -23.69
N ILE A 45 -15.98 -4.37 -23.23
CA ILE A 45 -17.29 -5.02 -23.20
C ILE A 45 -17.78 -5.33 -24.62
N THR A 46 -17.71 -4.38 -25.56
CA THR A 46 -18.12 -4.60 -26.95
C THR A 46 -17.30 -5.72 -27.61
N PHE A 47 -16.00 -5.81 -27.31
CA PHE A 47 -15.14 -6.89 -27.80
C PHE A 47 -15.63 -8.28 -27.32
N PHE A 48 -16.08 -8.39 -26.07
CA PHE A 48 -16.64 -9.61 -25.51
C PHE A 48 -18.06 -9.90 -26.00
N GLU A 49 -18.92 -8.87 -26.12
CA GLU A 49 -20.27 -8.99 -26.69
C GLU A 49 -20.24 -9.54 -28.11
N ALA A 50 -19.26 -9.14 -28.92
CA ALA A 50 -19.08 -9.65 -30.29
C ALA A 50 -18.65 -11.13 -30.37
N ARG A 51 -18.16 -11.72 -29.27
CA ARG A 51 -17.60 -13.10 -29.23
C ARG A 51 -18.40 -14.06 -28.35
N ILE A 52 -19.25 -13.54 -27.48
CA ILE A 52 -19.99 -14.31 -26.48
C ILE A 52 -21.48 -14.04 -26.67
N SER A 53 -22.20 -15.05 -27.15
CA SER A 53 -23.67 -15.01 -27.30
C SER A 53 -24.41 -15.31 -26.00
N ASN A 54 -23.74 -15.87 -24.99
CA ASN A 54 -24.35 -16.20 -23.69
C ASN A 54 -24.44 -14.97 -22.77
N LEU A 55 -25.66 -14.56 -22.45
CA LEU A 55 -25.94 -13.39 -21.60
C LEU A 55 -25.42 -13.55 -20.16
N ASN A 56 -25.44 -14.76 -19.59
CA ASN A 56 -24.92 -15.01 -18.25
C ASN A 56 -23.40 -14.85 -18.19
N SER A 57 -22.68 -15.35 -19.20
CA SER A 57 -21.23 -15.18 -19.30
C SER A 57 -20.85 -13.71 -19.41
N LEU A 58 -21.61 -12.92 -20.18
CA LEU A 58 -21.38 -11.49 -20.32
C LEU A 58 -21.59 -10.72 -19.00
N LYS A 59 -22.69 -11.02 -18.28
CA LYS A 59 -22.96 -10.44 -16.96
C LYS A 59 -21.86 -10.81 -15.97
N TRP A 60 -21.38 -12.04 -16.00
CA TRP A 60 -20.28 -12.50 -15.15
C TRP A 60 -18.98 -11.72 -15.42
N ILE A 61 -18.63 -11.48 -16.69
CA ILE A 61 -17.44 -10.68 -17.05
C ILE A 61 -17.59 -9.24 -16.56
N LYS A 62 -18.74 -8.60 -16.82
CA LYS A 62 -19.03 -7.24 -16.37
C LYS A 62 -18.89 -7.11 -14.85
N ALA A 63 -19.46 -8.06 -14.10
CA ALA A 63 -19.35 -8.09 -12.64
C ALA A 63 -17.91 -8.32 -12.17
N ASN A 64 -17.17 -9.24 -12.80
CA ASN A 64 -15.80 -9.55 -12.39
C ASN A 64 -14.85 -8.37 -12.55
N ILE A 65 -14.98 -7.56 -13.61
CA ILE A 65 -14.13 -6.38 -13.79
C ILE A 65 -14.26 -5.44 -12.56
N TRP A 66 -15.49 -5.17 -12.13
CA TRP A 66 -15.75 -4.29 -10.99
C TRP A 66 -15.38 -4.94 -9.64
N ILE A 67 -15.63 -6.24 -9.45
CA ILE A 67 -15.23 -6.96 -8.24
C ILE A 67 -13.71 -6.96 -8.08
N ASN A 68 -12.97 -7.22 -9.17
CA ASN A 68 -11.51 -7.17 -9.15
C ASN A 68 -11.01 -5.75 -8.87
N ALA A 69 -11.59 -4.72 -9.50
CA ALA A 69 -11.26 -3.33 -9.23
C ALA A 69 -11.44 -2.98 -7.74
N LEU A 70 -12.55 -3.43 -7.14
CA LEU A 70 -12.86 -3.24 -5.73
C LEU A 70 -11.85 -3.97 -4.83
N LEU A 71 -11.49 -5.22 -5.15
CA LEU A 71 -10.51 -5.99 -4.39
C LEU A 71 -9.13 -5.32 -4.39
N TRP A 72 -8.69 -4.82 -5.55
CA TRP A 72 -7.44 -4.07 -5.66
C TRP A 72 -7.48 -2.76 -4.87
N PHE A 73 -8.62 -2.06 -4.87
CA PHE A 73 -8.82 -0.88 -4.05
C PHE A 73 -8.70 -1.19 -2.54
N PHE A 74 -9.27 -2.30 -2.08
CA PHE A 74 -9.08 -2.78 -0.70
C PHE A 74 -7.62 -3.11 -0.40
N GLY A 75 -6.92 -3.79 -1.31
CA GLY A 75 -5.48 -4.08 -1.17
C GLY A 75 -4.66 -2.81 -1.01
N LEU A 76 -4.98 -1.76 -1.78
CA LEU A 76 -4.34 -0.46 -1.69
C LEU A 76 -4.62 0.23 -0.35
N ILE A 77 -5.86 0.19 0.16
CA ILE A 77 -6.22 0.72 1.48
C ILE A 77 -5.43 0.01 2.57
N ILE A 78 -5.39 -1.32 2.55
CA ILE A 78 -4.65 -2.12 3.54
C ILE A 78 -3.15 -1.79 3.49
N HIS A 79 -2.58 -1.65 2.29
CA HIS A 79 -1.18 -1.25 2.12
C HIS A 79 -0.92 0.17 2.63
N GLY A 80 -1.83 1.11 2.36
CA GLY A 80 -1.76 2.48 2.88
C GLY A 80 -1.79 2.47 4.41
N ILE A 81 -2.74 1.74 5.00
CA ILE A 81 -2.79 1.53 6.45
C ILE A 81 -1.47 0.92 6.95
N TYR A 82 -0.91 -0.08 6.28
CA TYR A 82 0.37 -0.66 6.70
C TYR A 82 1.51 0.37 6.67
N VAL A 83 1.63 1.16 5.60
CA VAL A 83 2.72 2.13 5.40
C VAL A 83 2.60 3.33 6.35
N PHE A 84 1.38 3.79 6.63
CA PHE A 84 1.13 4.97 7.49
C PHE A 84 0.86 4.63 8.95
N LYS A 85 0.30 3.44 9.26
CA LYS A 85 -0.09 3.04 10.63
C LYS A 85 0.99 2.25 11.38
N PHE A 86 2.00 1.67 10.71
CA PHE A 86 3.24 1.20 11.39
C PHE A 86 4.16 2.35 11.85
N LYS A 87 3.65 3.57 11.83
CA LYS A 87 4.29 4.80 12.26
C LYS A 87 3.55 5.52 13.38
N THR A 88 2.59 4.86 14.04
CA THR A 88 2.02 5.47 15.24
C THR A 88 3.07 5.38 16.35
N ASP A 89 3.42 6.54 16.91
CA ASP A 89 4.37 6.79 18.00
C ASP A 89 4.42 5.76 19.13
N PHE A 90 3.42 4.89 19.27
CA PHE A 90 3.35 3.86 20.30
C PHE A 90 4.52 2.87 20.24
N MET A 91 4.85 2.33 19.06
CA MET A 91 5.93 1.34 18.94
C MET A 91 7.30 2.00 19.10
N ASP A 92 7.48 3.18 18.50
CA ASP A 92 8.71 3.96 18.62
C ASP A 92 8.93 4.45 20.06
N LYS A 93 7.89 4.89 20.77
CA LYS A 93 7.95 5.23 22.21
C LYS A 93 8.21 4.01 23.07
N TRP A 94 7.59 2.86 22.77
CA TRP A 94 7.83 1.63 23.52
C TRP A 94 9.28 1.16 23.35
N GLU A 95 9.79 1.20 22.11
CA GLU A 95 11.18 0.85 21.77
C GLU A 95 12.16 1.80 22.47
N GLN A 96 11.95 3.12 22.40
CA GLN A 96 12.74 4.12 23.14
C GLN A 96 12.74 3.85 24.65
N LYS A 97 11.56 3.58 25.23
CA LYS A 97 11.44 3.31 26.67
C LYS A 97 12.20 2.05 27.07
N LYS A 98 12.21 1.02 26.22
CA LYS A 98 12.95 -0.21 26.48
C LYS A 98 14.46 -0.03 26.36
N VAL A 99 14.92 0.75 25.40
CA VAL A 99 16.32 1.12 25.25
C VAL A 99 16.80 1.93 26.46
N GLU A 100 16.02 2.89 26.94
CA GLU A 100 16.32 3.64 28.17
C GLU A 100 16.40 2.73 29.41
N GLU A 101 15.47 1.77 29.55
CA GLU A 101 15.49 0.80 30.65
C GLU A 101 16.76 -0.06 30.64
N ILE A 102 17.20 -0.54 29.48
CA ILE A 102 18.43 -1.35 29.34
C ILE A 102 19.67 -0.50 29.63
N MET A 103 19.73 0.74 29.14
CA MET A 103 20.85 1.66 29.43
C MET A 103 20.94 2.00 30.92
N LYS A 104 19.80 2.19 31.61
CA LYS A 104 19.78 2.42 33.06
C LYS A 104 20.21 1.18 33.85
N LYS A 105 19.86 -0.03 33.39
CA LYS A 105 20.30 -1.29 34.01
C LYS A 105 21.82 -1.52 33.88
N ASN A 106 22.43 -1.17 32.75
CA ASN A 106 23.87 -1.32 32.52
C ASN A 106 24.74 -0.21 33.15
N LYS A 107 24.13 0.86 33.68
CA LYS A 107 24.82 1.94 34.41
C LYS A 107 24.85 1.72 35.94
N LYS A 108 24.32 0.60 36.44
CA LYS A 108 24.57 0.08 37.79
C LYS A 108 25.59 -1.04 37.70
#